data_AF-A0A962KAE1-F1
#
_entry.id   AF-A0A962KAE1-F1
#
_cell.length_a   1.000
_cell.length_b   1.000
_cell.length_c   1.000
_cell.angle_alpha   90.00
_cell.angle_beta   90.00
_cell.angle_gamma   90.00
#
_symmetry.space_group_name_H-M   'P 1'
#
loop_
_entity.id
_entity.type
_entity.pdbx_description
1 polymer ?
#
loop_
_entity_poly.entity_id
_entity_poly.type
_entity_poly.pdbx_seq_one_letter_code
_entity_poly.pdbx_strand_id
1 'polypeptide(L)'
;MQQKTLKSFGKTTVWSPAPRSIVLSLALLFLPVLALAHPIEGVWVGTAMQTIGGDNEGTVQVTNPRILIYTKGFFSWTFENNDRVAVQGTATDRQIADALRGLNVAAGTYMLVGDQIKYIRHVTGNPNGQLPQNQPFFRTIRTLTATRLETSVTNDAGVTTILRYRRAE
;
A
#
# COMPACT_ATOMS: atom_id res chain seq x y z
N MET A 1 -43.36 -82.19 -19.42
CA MET A 1 -44.03 -81.57 -20.58
C MET A 1 -43.79 -80.07 -20.49
N GLN A 2 -43.16 -79.49 -21.52
CA GLN A 2 -42.97 -78.06 -21.85
C GLN A 2 -42.32 -77.11 -20.81
N GLN A 3 -41.12 -76.59 -21.02
CA GLN A 3 -40.63 -75.53 -21.95
C GLN A 3 -40.85 -74.07 -21.48
N LYS A 4 -39.71 -73.34 -21.46
CA LYS A 4 -39.48 -71.90 -21.75
C LYS A 4 -39.84 -70.89 -20.65
N THR A 5 -39.09 -69.82 -20.38
CA THR A 5 -38.05 -69.05 -21.11
C THR A 5 -37.35 -68.12 -20.09
N LEU A 6 -36.02 -68.03 -19.95
CA LEU A 6 -34.96 -67.37 -20.76
C LEU A 6 -34.63 -65.92 -20.30
N LYS A 7 -33.31 -65.67 -20.20
CA LYS A 7 -32.55 -64.39 -20.18
C LYS A 7 -32.39 -63.73 -18.80
N SER A 8 -31.27 -63.12 -18.43
CA SER A 8 -29.89 -62.99 -18.95
C SER A 8 -29.10 -62.10 -17.96
N PHE A 9 -27.78 -62.02 -18.18
CA PHE A 9 -26.85 -60.95 -17.76
C PHE A 9 -26.41 -60.84 -16.28
N GLY A 10 -25.10 -60.64 -16.13
CA GLY A 10 -24.58 -59.81 -15.05
C GLY A 10 -23.26 -60.29 -14.45
N LYS A 11 -22.13 -59.85 -15.03
CA LYS A 11 -20.81 -59.87 -14.38
C LYS A 11 -20.86 -59.04 -13.08
N THR A 12 -20.14 -59.45 -12.04
CA THR A 12 -19.64 -58.48 -11.05
C THR A 12 -18.36 -58.98 -10.39
N THR A 13 -17.27 -58.35 -10.80
CA THR A 13 -15.93 -58.39 -10.22
C THR A 13 -16.00 -57.80 -8.81
N VAL A 14 -15.58 -58.56 -7.80
CA VAL A 14 -15.45 -58.08 -6.41
C VAL A 14 -14.18 -57.23 -6.30
N TRP A 15 -14.39 -56.02 -5.77
CA TRP A 15 -13.39 -54.98 -5.55
C TRP A 15 -12.33 -55.39 -4.51
N SER A 16 -11.08 -55.13 -4.83
CA SER A 16 -9.98 -55.10 -3.85
C SER A 16 -9.98 -53.76 -3.10
N PRO A 17 -9.68 -53.71 -1.79
CA PRO A 17 -9.59 -52.45 -1.06
C PRO A 17 -8.24 -51.77 -1.36
N ALA A 18 -8.27 -50.50 -1.73
CA ALA A 18 -7.08 -49.67 -1.94
C ALA A 18 -6.34 -49.41 -0.61
N PRO A 19 -4.98 -49.45 -0.58
CA PRO A 19 -4.23 -49.09 0.60
C PRO A 19 -4.23 -47.57 0.82
N ARG A 20 -4.60 -47.17 2.03
CA ARG A 20 -4.49 -45.83 2.61
C ARG A 20 -3.01 -45.42 2.69
N SER A 21 -2.48 -44.72 1.70
CA SER A 21 -1.19 -44.01 1.79
C SER A 21 -1.10 -43.05 0.62
N ILE A 22 -0.46 -41.89 0.85
CA ILE A 22 -0.39 -40.70 -0.04
C ILE A 22 -1.56 -39.72 0.17
N VAL A 23 -1.67 -39.21 1.41
CA VAL A 23 -2.14 -37.84 1.66
C VAL A 23 -0.97 -37.09 2.25
N LEU A 24 0.05 -36.77 1.44
CA LEU A 24 1.18 -35.95 1.90
C LEU A 24 1.99 -35.36 0.74
N SER A 25 1.38 -34.70 -0.26
CA SER A 25 2.17 -34.06 -1.33
C SER A 25 1.57 -32.82 -2.01
N LEU A 26 0.45 -32.25 -1.55
CA LEU A 26 -0.18 -31.11 -2.24
C LEU A 26 -0.46 -29.88 -1.35
N ALA A 27 0.28 -29.71 -0.25
CA ALA A 27 0.20 -28.51 0.59
C ALA A 27 1.41 -27.56 0.43
N LEU A 28 2.32 -27.85 -0.50
CA LEU A 28 3.58 -27.11 -0.67
C LEU A 28 3.65 -26.20 -1.91
N LEU A 29 2.54 -26.00 -2.61
CA LEU A 29 2.47 -25.11 -3.80
C LEU A 29 1.67 -23.81 -3.58
N PHE A 30 1.29 -23.51 -2.33
CA PHE A 30 0.75 -22.21 -1.93
C PHE A 30 1.61 -21.54 -0.85
N LEU A 31 2.93 -21.71 -0.90
CA LEU A 31 3.76 -20.60 -0.47
C LEU A 31 3.46 -19.49 -1.48
N PRO A 32 2.78 -18.39 -1.13
CA PRO A 32 2.89 -17.23 -1.99
C PRO A 32 4.39 -17.01 -2.08
N VAL A 33 4.90 -16.93 -3.30
CA VAL A 33 6.22 -16.39 -3.54
C VAL A 33 6.16 -15.01 -2.87
N LEU A 34 6.57 -14.94 -1.60
CA LEU A 34 7.00 -13.73 -0.92
C LEU A 34 8.28 -13.37 -1.66
N ALA A 35 8.08 -12.92 -2.90
CA ALA A 35 9.05 -12.25 -3.72
C ALA A 35 9.67 -11.24 -2.78
N LEU A 36 10.98 -11.41 -2.53
CA LEU A 36 11.83 -10.54 -1.72
C LEU A 36 11.21 -9.14 -1.64
N ALA A 37 10.45 -8.88 -0.57
CA ALA A 37 9.79 -7.60 -0.43
C ALA A 37 10.92 -6.60 -0.26
N HIS A 38 11.11 -5.73 -1.25
CA HIS A 38 12.15 -4.73 -1.18
C HIS A 38 11.88 -3.90 0.08
N PRO A 39 12.91 -3.60 0.90
CA PRO A 39 12.71 -2.80 2.10
C PRO A 39 12.13 -1.44 1.70
N ILE A 40 11.07 -1.03 2.39
CA ILE A 40 10.46 0.29 2.17
C ILE A 40 11.38 1.41 2.70
N GLU A 41 12.29 1.06 3.61
CA GLU A 41 13.28 1.93 4.23
C GLU A 41 14.15 2.65 3.18
N GLY A 42 14.28 3.95 3.34
CA GLY A 42 14.99 4.83 2.41
C GLY A 42 14.32 6.18 2.26
N VAL A 43 14.92 7.01 1.40
CA VAL A 43 14.38 8.31 1.02
C VAL A 43 13.74 8.19 -0.36
N TRP A 44 12.52 8.71 -0.47
CA TRP A 44 11.67 8.63 -1.64
C TRP A 44 11.28 10.04 -2.07
N VAL A 45 11.44 10.32 -3.36
CA VAL A 45 11.13 11.61 -3.98
C VAL A 45 9.89 11.44 -4.86
N GLY A 46 8.85 12.22 -4.59
CA GLY A 46 7.60 12.19 -5.34
C GLY A 46 7.82 12.61 -6.79
N THR A 47 7.24 11.86 -7.71
CA THR A 47 7.37 12.07 -9.16
C THR A 47 6.03 12.42 -9.80
N ALA A 48 4.94 11.82 -9.34
CA ALA A 48 3.61 12.09 -9.85
C ALA A 48 2.51 11.84 -8.80
N MET A 49 1.40 12.53 -8.96
CA MET A 49 0.15 12.30 -8.24
C MET A 49 -0.96 12.05 -9.26
N GLN A 50 -1.74 11.00 -9.05
CA GLN A 50 -2.94 10.73 -9.85
C GLN A 50 -4.15 10.69 -8.93
N THR A 51 -5.21 11.37 -9.34
CA THR A 51 -6.52 11.32 -8.70
C THR A 51 -7.48 10.56 -9.61
N ILE A 52 -8.23 9.63 -9.04
CA ILE A 52 -9.27 8.86 -9.74
C ILE A 52 -10.59 9.17 -9.05
N GLY A 53 -11.58 9.63 -9.83
CA GLY A 53 -12.87 10.10 -9.35
C GLY A 53 -12.84 11.54 -8.79
N GLY A 54 -14.02 12.13 -8.68
CA GLY A 54 -14.22 13.51 -8.22
C GLY A 54 -13.80 14.57 -9.23
N ASP A 55 -13.96 15.84 -8.88
CA ASP A 55 -13.78 16.98 -9.80
C ASP A 55 -12.33 17.24 -10.23
N ASN A 56 -11.37 16.64 -9.53
CA ASN A 56 -9.93 16.81 -9.76
C ASN A 56 -9.28 15.55 -10.37
N GLU A 57 -10.04 14.75 -11.11
CA GLU A 57 -9.52 13.56 -11.80
C GLU A 57 -8.39 13.93 -12.78
N GLY A 58 -7.33 13.11 -12.80
CA GLY A 58 -6.19 13.31 -13.69
C GLY A 58 -4.86 12.95 -13.06
N THR A 59 -3.78 13.18 -13.81
CA THR A 59 -2.41 12.97 -13.33
C THR A 59 -1.61 14.26 -13.45
N VAL A 60 -0.94 14.62 -12.36
CA VAL A 60 -0.07 15.80 -12.28
C VAL A 60 1.35 15.34 -11.95
N GLN A 61 2.33 15.83 -12.71
CA GLN A 61 3.74 15.62 -12.39
C GLN A 61 4.12 16.47 -11.18
N VAL A 62 4.86 15.87 -10.25
CA VAL A 62 5.31 16.56 -9.05
C VAL A 62 6.50 17.43 -9.42
N THR A 63 6.28 18.74 -9.47
CA THR A 63 7.32 19.75 -9.78
C THR A 63 7.99 20.31 -8.53
N ASN A 64 7.31 20.23 -7.38
CA ASN A 64 7.82 20.67 -6.08
C ASN A 64 8.27 19.48 -5.22
N PRO A 65 9.31 19.62 -4.37
CA PRO A 65 9.82 18.52 -3.58
C PRO A 65 8.75 17.90 -2.68
N ARG A 66 8.53 16.60 -2.91
CA ARG A 66 7.74 15.72 -2.04
C ARG A 66 8.64 14.62 -1.53
N ILE A 67 9.11 14.76 -0.29
CA ILE A 67 10.05 13.81 0.30
C ILE A 67 9.29 12.91 1.27
N LEU A 68 9.56 11.62 1.18
CA LEU A 68 9.04 10.59 2.07
C LEU A 68 10.21 9.74 2.56
N ILE A 69 10.38 9.66 3.87
CA ILE A 69 11.50 8.99 4.51
C ILE A 69 10.94 7.86 5.35
N TYR A 70 11.48 6.66 5.17
CA TYR A 70 11.24 5.52 6.05
C TYR A 70 12.55 5.07 6.68
N THR A 71 12.52 4.90 7.99
CA THR A 71 13.55 4.21 8.77
C THR A 71 12.89 3.05 9.52
N LYS A 72 13.61 2.29 10.34
CA LYS A 72 13.04 1.12 11.04
C LYS A 72 11.85 1.51 11.94
N GLY A 73 10.63 1.35 11.43
CA GLY A 73 9.38 1.64 12.13
C GLY A 73 8.99 3.11 12.24
N PHE A 74 9.77 4.05 11.68
CA PHE A 74 9.46 5.48 11.71
C PHE A 74 9.38 6.06 10.31
N PHE A 75 8.45 6.99 10.12
CA PHE A 75 8.30 7.73 8.87
C PHE A 75 8.35 9.23 9.11
N SER A 76 8.75 9.95 8.07
CA SER A 76 8.54 11.38 7.94
C SER A 76 8.17 11.69 6.50
N TRP A 77 7.32 12.69 6.29
CA TRP A 77 7.13 13.26 4.97
C TRP A 77 7.14 14.78 5.02
N THR A 78 7.45 15.36 3.87
CA THR A 78 7.38 16.79 3.65
C THR A 78 6.92 17.01 2.22
N PHE A 79 5.72 17.56 2.07
CA PHE A 79 5.17 17.97 0.78
C PHE A 79 5.03 19.48 0.76
N GLU A 80 5.69 20.10 -0.20
CA GLU A 80 5.52 21.53 -0.46
C GLU A 80 4.13 21.78 -1.06
N ASN A 81 3.37 22.68 -0.43
CA ASN A 81 2.16 23.21 -1.03
C ASN A 81 2.56 24.26 -2.08
N ASN A 82 1.86 24.27 -3.20
CA ASN A 82 2.18 25.12 -4.36
C ASN A 82 2.08 26.63 -4.07
N ASP A 83 1.52 27.01 -2.92
CA ASP A 83 1.25 28.41 -2.54
C ASP A 83 2.38 29.05 -1.71
N ARG A 84 3.63 28.59 -1.86
CA ARG A 84 4.74 29.22 -1.13
C ARG A 84 4.87 30.69 -1.50
N VAL A 85 4.59 31.56 -0.55
CA VAL A 85 5.12 32.92 -0.55
C VAL A 85 6.61 32.80 -0.23
N ALA A 86 7.48 33.08 -1.21
CA ALA A 86 8.91 33.15 -0.97
C ALA A 86 9.18 34.20 0.11
N VAL A 87 9.69 33.78 1.26
CA VAL A 87 10.09 34.73 2.31
C VAL A 87 11.44 35.31 1.87
N GLN A 88 11.40 36.46 1.19
CA GLN A 88 12.60 37.16 0.74
C GLN A 88 13.17 38.03 1.88
N GLY A 89 14.49 37.98 2.08
CA GLY A 89 15.21 38.80 3.07
C GLY A 89 15.42 38.12 4.43
N THR A 90 15.77 38.91 5.46
CA THR A 90 15.96 38.45 6.85
C THR A 90 14.59 38.20 7.49
N ALA A 91 13.99 37.06 7.18
CA ALA A 91 12.72 36.64 7.74
C ALA A 91 12.79 36.55 9.28
N THR A 92 11.78 37.10 9.96
CA THR A 92 11.61 36.86 11.40
C THR A 92 11.19 35.40 11.64
N ASP A 93 11.51 34.84 12.82
CA ASP A 93 11.10 33.47 13.20
C ASP A 93 9.60 33.23 13.03
N ARG A 94 8.77 34.26 13.25
CA ARG A 94 7.33 34.23 13.02
C ARG A 94 6.98 34.06 11.54
N GLN A 95 7.63 34.79 10.65
CA GLN A 95 7.41 34.69 9.20
C GLN A 95 7.88 33.34 8.66
N ILE A 96 8.99 32.80 9.20
CA ILE A 96 9.45 31.45 8.89
C ILE A 96 8.41 30.43 9.38
N ALA A 97 7.94 30.54 10.62
CA ALA A 97 6.93 29.64 11.18
C ALA A 97 5.61 29.69 10.38
N ASP A 98 5.14 30.87 10.01
CA ASP A 98 3.94 31.05 9.19
C ASP A 98 4.11 30.44 7.79
N ALA A 99 5.27 30.58 7.16
CA ALA A 99 5.59 29.93 5.88
C ALA A 99 5.68 28.39 6.01
N LEU A 100 6.20 27.87 7.12
CA LEU A 100 6.30 26.43 7.38
C LEU A 100 4.96 25.78 7.72
N ARG A 101 3.99 26.50 8.32
CA ARG A 101 2.61 26.00 8.54
C ARG A 101 1.90 25.63 7.25
N GLY A 102 2.29 26.28 6.15
CA GLY A 102 1.80 25.97 4.82
C GLY A 102 2.34 24.65 4.27
N LEU A 103 3.30 23.97 4.90
CA LEU A 103 3.81 22.68 4.44
C LEU A 103 2.99 21.53 4.99
N ASN A 104 2.69 20.55 4.13
CA ASN A 104 2.18 19.26 4.59
C ASN A 104 3.36 18.41 5.06
N VAL A 105 3.76 18.64 6.31
CA VAL A 105 4.77 17.85 7.02
C VAL A 105 4.12 17.01 8.09
N ALA A 106 4.54 15.75 8.19
CA ALA A 106 4.17 14.89 9.31
C ALA A 106 5.24 13.85 9.57
N ALA A 107 5.31 13.37 10.81
CA ALA A 107 6.16 12.26 11.19
C ALA A 107 5.47 11.40 12.24
N GLY A 108 5.93 10.16 12.35
CA GLY A 108 5.43 9.23 13.33
C GLY A 108 5.98 7.83 13.15
N THR A 109 5.20 6.83 13.56
CA THR A 109 5.54 5.42 13.42
C THR A 109 4.73 4.76 12.32
N TYR A 110 5.27 3.73 11.68
CA TYR A 110 4.53 2.91 10.72
C TYR A 110 4.75 1.43 10.94
N MET A 111 3.82 0.63 10.43
CA MET A 111 3.89 -0.82 10.34
C MET A 111 3.44 -1.25 8.96
N LEU A 112 4.09 -2.29 8.42
CA LEU A 112 3.64 -2.98 7.22
C LEU A 112 2.72 -4.14 7.60
N VAL A 113 1.55 -4.21 6.99
CA VAL A 113 0.57 -5.28 7.17
C VAL A 113 0.12 -5.76 5.79
N GLY A 114 0.76 -6.80 5.27
CA GLY A 114 0.57 -7.22 3.88
C GLY A 114 1.02 -6.13 2.91
N ASP A 115 0.12 -5.67 2.06
CA ASP A 115 0.33 -4.54 1.14
C ASP A 115 -0.02 -3.18 1.77
N GLN A 116 -0.40 -3.12 3.04
CA GLN A 116 -0.77 -1.86 3.69
C GLN A 116 0.36 -1.28 4.53
N ILE A 117 0.47 0.04 4.48
CA ILE A 117 1.23 0.84 5.43
C ILE A 117 0.24 1.44 6.42
N LYS A 118 0.28 0.96 7.66
CA LYS A 118 -0.44 1.54 8.78
C LYS A 118 0.44 2.56 9.46
N TYR A 119 0.00 3.80 9.52
CA TYR A 119 0.74 4.88 10.14
C TYR A 119 0.05 5.35 11.42
N ILE A 120 0.85 5.74 12.40
CA ILE A 120 0.41 6.48 13.58
C ILE A 120 1.16 7.81 13.55
N ARG A 121 0.43 8.90 13.33
CA ARG A 121 1.02 10.24 13.24
C ARG A 121 1.20 10.82 14.63
N HIS A 122 2.45 11.17 14.96
CA HIS A 122 2.78 11.78 16.26
C HIS A 122 2.87 13.30 16.15
N VAL A 123 3.31 13.81 15.00
CA VAL A 123 3.45 15.26 14.74
C VAL A 123 2.97 15.65 13.35
N THR A 124 2.43 16.85 13.23
CA THR A 124 2.04 17.50 11.96
C THR A 124 2.39 18.99 12.03
N GLY A 125 2.87 19.56 10.92
CA GLY A 125 3.09 21.01 10.80
C GLY A 125 1.82 21.78 10.41
N ASN A 126 0.80 21.07 9.93
CA ASN A 126 -0.52 21.63 9.63
C ASN A 126 -1.50 21.27 10.76
N PRO A 127 -1.95 22.24 11.59
CA PRO A 127 -2.90 22.00 12.68
C PRO A 127 -4.23 21.42 12.21
N ASN A 128 -4.74 21.87 11.05
CA ASN A 128 -6.01 21.37 10.50
C ASN A 128 -5.88 19.95 9.93
N GLY A 129 -4.65 19.51 9.68
CA GLY A 129 -4.34 18.13 9.28
C GLY A 129 -4.08 17.20 10.45
N GLN A 130 -4.21 17.67 11.70
CA GLN A 130 -3.96 16.85 12.88
C GLN A 130 -5.05 15.81 13.06
N LEU A 131 -4.66 14.54 12.97
CA LEU A 131 -5.54 13.45 13.34
C LEU A 131 -5.66 13.38 14.86
N PRO A 132 -6.81 12.95 15.41
CA PRO A 132 -6.93 12.50 16.78
C PRO A 132 -5.72 11.66 17.21
N GLN A 133 -5.28 11.85 18.44
CA GLN A 133 -4.08 11.19 18.95
C GLN A 133 -4.18 9.68 18.75
N ASN A 134 -3.10 9.09 18.22
CA ASN A 134 -3.01 7.67 17.91
C ASN A 134 -4.00 7.13 16.86
N GLN A 135 -4.77 7.99 16.17
CA GLN A 135 -5.63 7.52 15.10
C GLN A 135 -4.78 7.00 13.93
N PRO A 136 -4.96 5.73 13.54
CA PRO A 136 -4.24 5.21 12.40
C PRO A 136 -4.79 5.78 11.10
N PHE A 137 -3.90 6.04 10.15
CA PHE A 137 -4.29 6.19 8.74
C PHE A 137 -3.54 5.16 7.90
N PHE A 138 -4.12 4.78 6.77
CA PHE A 138 -3.63 3.69 5.95
C PHE A 138 -3.30 4.16 4.55
N ARG A 139 -2.29 3.53 3.93
CA ARG A 139 -2.06 3.57 2.49
C ARG A 139 -1.81 2.15 1.98
N THR A 140 -2.29 1.86 0.79
CA THR A 140 -1.99 0.59 0.10
C THR A 140 -0.75 0.77 -0.77
N ILE A 141 0.20 -0.15 -0.70
CA ILE A 141 1.35 -0.28 -1.58
C ILE A 141 0.85 -0.95 -2.86
N ARG A 142 0.97 -0.23 -3.98
CA ARG A 142 0.66 -0.78 -5.31
C ARG A 142 1.89 -1.33 -6.01
N THR A 143 3.04 -0.69 -5.77
CA THR A 143 4.33 -1.10 -6.32
C THR A 143 5.42 -0.80 -5.29
N LEU A 144 6.32 -1.74 -5.05
CA LEU A 144 7.53 -1.53 -4.25
C LEU A 144 8.70 -2.31 -4.87
N THR A 145 9.66 -1.56 -5.42
CA THR A 145 10.92 -2.09 -5.98
C THR A 145 12.11 -1.33 -5.39
N ALA A 146 13.33 -1.68 -5.78
CA ALA A 146 14.53 -0.95 -5.37
C ALA A 146 14.46 0.55 -5.71
N THR A 147 13.81 0.94 -6.81
CA THR A 147 13.84 2.31 -7.34
C THR A 147 12.48 2.99 -7.39
N ARG A 148 11.37 2.27 -7.18
CA ARG A 148 10.01 2.80 -7.31
C ARG A 148 9.14 2.41 -6.13
N LEU A 149 8.40 3.39 -5.62
CA LEU A 149 7.32 3.20 -4.65
C LEU A 149 6.05 3.84 -5.19
N GLU A 150 4.94 3.12 -5.12
CA GLU A 150 3.62 3.63 -5.47
C GLU A 150 2.66 3.29 -4.35
N THR A 151 1.97 4.30 -3.83
CA THR A 151 0.99 4.14 -2.75
C THR A 151 -0.35 4.73 -3.15
N SER A 152 -1.45 4.20 -2.65
CA SER A 152 -2.78 4.79 -2.80
C SER A 152 -3.51 4.97 -1.48
N VAL A 153 -4.41 5.94 -1.47
CA VAL A 153 -5.39 6.17 -0.39
C VAL A 153 -6.71 6.56 -1.02
N THR A 154 -7.82 6.05 -0.48
CA THR A 154 -9.18 6.39 -0.90
C THR A 154 -9.88 7.05 0.27
N ASN A 155 -10.54 8.18 0.01
CA ASN A 155 -11.32 8.88 1.03
C ASN A 155 -12.76 8.35 1.11
N ASP A 156 -13.53 8.85 2.07
CA ASP A 156 -14.93 8.41 2.28
C ASP A 156 -15.87 8.75 1.11
N ALA A 157 -15.47 9.70 0.25
CA ALA A 157 -16.19 10.04 -0.97
C ALA A 157 -15.83 9.10 -2.16
N GLY A 158 -15.00 8.08 -1.94
CA GLY A 158 -14.56 7.15 -2.97
C GLY A 158 -13.47 7.69 -3.91
N VAL A 159 -12.98 8.91 -3.67
CA VAL A 159 -11.89 9.51 -4.47
C VAL A 159 -10.58 8.87 -4.06
N THR A 160 -9.85 8.35 -5.04
CA THR A 160 -8.57 7.67 -4.82
C THR A 160 -7.40 8.53 -5.28
N THR A 161 -6.45 8.76 -4.40
CA THR A 161 -5.17 9.41 -4.72
C THR A 161 -4.07 8.36 -4.78
N ILE A 162 -3.33 8.34 -5.88
CA ILE A 162 -2.13 7.52 -6.09
C ILE A 162 -0.91 8.44 -6.09
N LEU A 163 0.07 8.11 -5.27
CA LEU A 163 1.32 8.84 -5.13
C LEU A 163 2.45 7.96 -5.63
N ARG A 164 3.25 8.50 -6.57
CA ARG A 164 4.38 7.83 -7.18
C ARG A 164 5.68 8.45 -6.70
N TYR A 165 6.66 7.61 -6.42
CA TYR A 165 7.96 8.02 -5.92
C TYR A 165 9.08 7.25 -6.61
N ARG A 166 10.23 7.92 -6.73
CA ARG A 166 11.51 7.29 -7.03
C ARG A 166 12.39 7.28 -5.79
N ARG A 167 13.34 6.34 -5.70
CA ARG A 167 14.35 6.37 -4.63
C ARG A 167 15.31 7.56 -4.83
N ALA A 168 15.70 8.21 -3.75
CA ALA A 168 16.86 9.11 -3.74
C ALA A 168 18.13 8.26 -3.62
N GLU A 169 19.06 8.48 -4.54
CA GLU A 169 20.38 7.82 -4.56
C GLU A 169 21.33 8.44 -3.54
#